data_AF-A0A661JWR9-F1
#
_entry.id   AF-A0A661JWR9-F1
#
_cell.length_a   1.000
_cell.length_b   1.000
_cell.length_c   1.000
_cell.angle_alpha   90.00
_cell.angle_beta   90.00
_cell.angle_gamma   90.00
#
_symmetry.space_group_name_H-M   'P 1'
#
loop_
_entity.id
_entity.type
_entity.pdbx_description
1 polymer ?
#
loop_
_entity_poly.entity_id
_entity_poly.type
_entity_poly.pdbx_seq_one_letter_code
_entity_poly.pdbx_strand_id
1 'polypeptide(L)' 'TTQNGDDVPGTFMNVATLFLGMSYSLSKKTYLNVNVGIGLTVDAPDVQVSVSIPIRLL' A
#
# COMPACT_ATOMS: atom_id res chain seq x y z
N THR A 1 22.18 10.65 -8.75
CA THR A 1 23.11 10.41 -9.88
C THR A 1 22.95 11.57 -10.84
N THR A 2 24.05 12.19 -11.19
CA THR A 2 24.07 13.35 -12.10
C THR A 2 24.65 12.91 -13.44
N GLN A 3 24.09 13.41 -14.54
CA GLN A 3 24.74 13.37 -15.85
C GLN A 3 25.10 14.79 -16.22
N ASN A 4 26.36 15.01 -16.57
CA ASN A 4 26.88 16.34 -16.94
C ASN A 4 26.64 17.42 -15.86
N GLY A 5 26.50 17.03 -14.58
CA GLY A 5 26.25 17.94 -13.47
C GLY A 5 24.77 18.21 -13.17
N ASP A 6 23.86 17.79 -14.05
CA ASP A 6 22.41 17.90 -13.84
C ASP A 6 21.84 16.60 -13.27
N ASP A 7 20.86 16.74 -12.36
CA ASP A 7 20.12 15.58 -11.85
C ASP A 7 19.30 14.94 -12.95
N VAL A 8 19.52 13.65 -13.19
CA VAL A 8 18.77 12.90 -14.20
C VAL A 8 17.38 12.56 -13.64
N PRO A 9 16.27 12.98 -14.28
CA PRO A 9 14.92 12.61 -13.86
C PRO A 9 14.78 11.08 -13.73
N GLY A 10 14.16 10.61 -12.64
CA GLY A 10 13.98 9.17 -12.36
C GLY A 10 15.15 8.48 -11.65
N THR A 11 16.20 9.21 -11.27
CA THR A 11 17.34 8.66 -10.54
C THR A 11 17.07 8.40 -9.05
N PHE A 12 16.08 9.09 -8.49
CA PHE A 12 15.69 8.96 -7.09
C PHE A 12 14.24 8.51 -7.07
N MET A 13 13.95 7.45 -6.31
CA MET A 13 12.58 7.00 -6.09
C MET A 13 12.00 7.65 -4.85
N ASN A 14 10.77 8.15 -4.97
CA ASN A 14 9.98 8.63 -3.86
C ASN A 14 8.62 7.94 -3.89
N VAL A 15 8.38 7.04 -2.93
CA VAL A 15 7.15 6.24 -2.86
C VAL A 15 6.30 6.72 -1.69
N ALA A 16 5.12 7.26 -1.99
CA ALA A 16 4.12 7.60 -1.00
C ALA A 16 2.77 6.97 -1.36
N THR A 17 2.12 6.33 -0.39
CA THR A 17 0.83 5.66 -0.56
C THR A 17 -0.08 5.99 0.62
N LEU A 18 -1.31 6.42 0.34
CA LEU A 18 -2.37 6.56 1.34
C LEU A 18 -3.12 5.23 1.46
N PHE A 19 -3.28 4.73 2.68
CA PHE A 19 -4.06 3.53 2.94
C PHE A 19 -5.37 3.85 3.65
N LEU A 20 -6.46 3.29 3.13
CA LEU A 20 -7.77 3.27 3.76
C LEU A 20 -8.14 1.81 4.04
N GLY A 21 -8.49 1.51 5.28
CA GLY A 21 -8.75 0.14 5.71
C GLY A 21 -10.06 0.00 6.49
N MET A 22 -10.71 -1.13 6.32
CA MET A 22 -11.82 -1.56 7.17
C MET A 22 -11.61 -2.99 7.67
N SER A 23 -12.14 -3.28 8.85
CA SER A 23 -12.16 -4.61 9.43
C SER A 23 -13.58 -4.96 9.87
N TYR A 24 -14.03 -6.16 9.51
CA TYR A 24 -15.35 -6.67 9.87
C TYR A 24 -15.24 -8.00 10.62
N SER A 25 -15.91 -8.10 11.77
CA SER A 25 -15.96 -9.32 12.56
C SER A 25 -16.98 -10.28 11.94
N LEU A 26 -16.50 -11.36 11.30
CA LEU A 26 -17.36 -12.42 10.76
C LEU A 26 -17.84 -13.36 11.86
N SER A 27 -17.02 -13.58 12.89
CA SER A 27 -17.33 -14.41 14.05
C SER A 27 -16.48 -13.97 15.25
N LYS A 28 -16.69 -14.57 16.43
CA LYS A 28 -15.83 -14.32 17.61
C LYS A 28 -14.34 -14.64 17.38
N LYS A 29 -14.01 -15.41 16.33
CA LYS A 29 -12.64 -15.88 16.04
C LYS A 29 -12.14 -15.49 14.64
N THR A 30 -12.95 -14.82 13.82
CA THR A 30 -12.63 -14.56 12.41
C THR A 30 -12.96 -13.13 12.03
N TYR A 31 -12.02 -12.46 11.37
CA TYR A 31 -12.18 -11.10 10.87
C TYR A 31 -11.91 -11.06 9.37
N LEU A 32 -12.59 -10.17 8.66
CA LEU A 32 -12.32 -9.82 7.27
C LEU A 32 -11.68 -8.43 7.25
N ASN A 33 -10.46 -8.32 6.76
CA ASN A 33 -9.82 -7.03 6.54
C ASN A 33 -9.78 -6.72 5.05
N VAL A 34 -10.15 -5.49 4.70
CA VAL A 34 -10.06 -4.95 3.36
C VAL A 34 -9.28 -3.65 3.43
N ASN A 35 -8.23 -3.51 2.62
CA ASN A 35 -7.48 -2.26 2.50
C ASN A 35 -7.34 -1.85 1.05
N VAL A 36 -7.43 -0.55 0.81
CA VAL A 36 -7.16 0.12 -0.46
C VAL A 36 -5.99 1.08 -0.25
N GLY A 37 -4.94 0.93 -1.04
CA GLY A 37 -3.82 1.86 -1.14
C GLY A 37 -3.94 2.71 -2.39
N ILE A 38 -3.73 4.03 -2.28
CA ILE A 38 -3.73 4.99 -3.39
C ILE A 38 -2.33 5.60 -3.48
N GLY A 39 -1.68 5.45 -4.63
CA GLY A 39 -0.39 6.07 -4.91
C GLY A 39 -0.49 7.59 -4.94
N LEU A 40 0.40 8.28 -4.21
CA LEU A 40 0.47 9.75 -4.17
C LEU A 40 1.68 10.30 -4.93
N THR A 41 2.57 9.42 -5.38
CA THR A 41 3.77 9.75 -6.14
C THR A 41 3.87 8.84 -7.37
N VAL A 42 4.65 9.27 -8.35
CA VAL A 42 4.82 8.56 -9.63
C VAL A 42 5.48 7.20 -9.50
N ASP A 43 6.23 6.98 -8.42
CA ASP A 43 6.92 5.72 -8.16
C ASP A 43 6.08 4.74 -7.33
N ALA A 44 4.91 5.17 -6.83
CA ALA A 44 3.97 4.31 -6.13
C ALA A 44 3.01 3.62 -7.11
N PRO A 45 2.53 2.40 -6.83
CA PRO A 45 1.43 1.82 -7.59
C PRO A 45 0.18 2.71 -7.50
N ASP A 46 -0.51 2.91 -8.63
CA ASP A 46 -1.70 3.76 -8.70
C ASP A 46 -2.76 3.35 -7.66
N VAL A 47 -3.10 2.05 -7.64
CA VAL A 47 -4.05 1.46 -6.70
C VAL A 47 -3.58 0.08 -6.26
N GLN A 48 -3.68 -0.19 -4.97
CA GLN A 48 -3.44 -1.52 -4.38
C GLN A 48 -4.68 -1.95 -3.60
N VAL A 49 -5.11 -3.20 -3.75
CA VAL A 49 -6.21 -3.77 -2.97
C VAL A 49 -5.72 -5.02 -2.28
N SER A 50 -5.94 -5.11 -0.96
CA SER A 50 -5.62 -6.30 -0.19
C SER A 50 -6.83 -6.78 0.60
N VAL A 51 -6.97 -8.10 0.64
CA VAL A 51 -8.02 -8.80 1.39
C VAL A 51 -7.34 -9.88 2.23
N SER A 52 -7.67 -9.94 3.52
CA SER A 52 -7.17 -10.99 4.41
C SER A 52 -8.24 -11.46 5.39
N ILE A 53 -8.17 -12.75 5.75
CA ILE A 53 -9.09 -13.38 6.71
C ILE A 53 -8.27 -14.05 7.82
N PRO A 54 -7.84 -13.33 8.86
CA PRO A 54 -7.22 -13.93 10.02
C PRO A 54 -8.21 -14.81 10.81
N ILE A 55 -7.74 -16.02 11.17
CA ILE A 55 -8.50 -17.00 11.96
C ILE A 55 -7.75 -17.24 13.27
N ARG A 56 -8.40 -16.99 14.41
CA ARG A 56 -7.87 -17.34 15.73
C ARG A 56 -8.20 -18.79 16.04
N LEU A 57 -7.15 -19.62 16.19
CA LEU A 57 -7.28 -21.08 16.35
C LEU A 57 -7.44 -21.53 17.81
N LEU A 58 -7.11 -20.68 18.79
CA LEU A 58 -7.19 -20.97 20.23
C LEU A 58 -8.55 -20.54 20.80
#